data_AF-A0AAU6AQ94-F1
#
_entry.id   AF-A0AAU6AQ94-F1
#
_cell.length_a   1.000
_cell.length_b   1.000
_cell.length_c   1.000
_cell.angle_alpha   90.00
_cell.angle_beta   90.00
_cell.angle_gamma   90.00
#
_symmetry.space_group_name_H-M   'P 1'
#
loop_
_entity.id
_entity.type
_entity.pdbx_description
1 polymer ?
#
loop_
_entity_poly.entity_id
_entity_poly.type
_entity_poly.pdbx_seq_one_letter_code
_entity_poly.pdbx_strand_id
1 'polypeptide(L)'
;MGRFVQVGLVVVMLGSLAGACGQPPGSGSSQTTVTQTVTETAGPSAAPVPSAEGDIVVPDVSGMNHQDAQNKMQAAGLYNLREVDSTGKHRAMILDRNWCQTGQDPKPGAKVGKQAVITLYARKCDEH
;
A
#
# COMPACT_ATOMS: atom_id res chain seq x y z
N MET A 1 31.02 0.77 5.70
CA MET A 1 31.36 1.88 6.61
C MET A 1 30.37 3.01 6.34
N GLY A 2 29.18 3.06 6.92
CA GLY A 2 28.91 3.31 8.33
C GLY A 2 28.42 4.75 8.48
N ARG A 3 27.10 4.99 8.48
CA ARG A 3 26.46 6.20 9.04
C ARG A 3 25.07 5.85 9.57
N PHE A 4 24.98 5.73 10.89
CA PHE A 4 23.75 5.82 11.69
C PHE A 4 23.34 7.29 11.81
N VAL A 5 22.05 7.62 11.64
CA VAL A 5 21.33 8.81 12.15
C VAL A 5 19.84 8.54 11.81
N GLN A 6 18.79 8.71 12.60
CA GLN A 6 18.55 9.01 14.02
C GLN A 6 17.02 8.86 14.19
N VAL A 7 16.58 8.13 15.22
CA VAL A 7 15.18 8.08 15.64
C VAL A 7 14.78 9.48 16.16
N GLY A 8 13.73 10.07 15.60
CA GLY A 8 13.21 11.38 16.01
C GLY A 8 11.74 11.29 16.37
N LEU A 9 11.47 10.95 17.63
CA LEU A 9 10.21 11.18 18.33
C LEU A 9 9.99 12.70 18.44
N VAL A 10 8.84 13.21 18.00
CA VAL A 10 8.40 14.57 18.34
C VAL A 10 6.99 14.51 18.91
N VAL A 11 6.94 14.80 20.20
CA VAL A 11 5.77 14.90 21.06
C VAL A 11 5.45 16.40 21.24
N VAL A 12 4.24 16.77 20.81
CA VAL A 12 3.26 17.60 21.54
C VAL A 12 3.43 19.14 21.66
N MET A 13 2.24 19.78 21.56
CA MET A 13 1.77 21.03 22.18
C MET A 13 2.00 22.38 21.46
N LEU A 14 0.91 23.07 21.11
CA LEU A 14 0.35 24.23 21.85
C LEU A 14 -0.53 25.10 20.92
N GLY A 15 -1.80 25.29 21.31
CA GLY A 15 -2.64 26.40 20.83
C GLY A 15 -2.62 27.58 21.79
N SER A 16 -2.94 28.79 21.29
CA SER A 16 -3.81 29.83 21.90
C SER A 16 -3.70 31.22 21.22
N LEU A 17 -4.84 31.67 20.66
CA LEU A 17 -5.50 33.00 20.55
C LEU A 17 -4.79 34.32 21.00
N ALA A 18 -4.75 35.36 20.12
CA ALA A 18 -5.27 36.76 20.33
C ALA A 18 -4.58 37.88 19.49
N GLY A 19 -5.39 38.59 18.65
CA GLY A 19 -5.49 40.05 18.42
C GLY A 19 -4.33 40.94 17.88
N ALA A 20 -4.57 41.66 16.75
CA ALA A 20 -4.45 43.14 16.57
C ALA A 20 -4.50 43.59 15.08
N CYS A 21 -5.20 44.70 14.80
CA CYS A 21 -5.41 45.35 13.47
C CYS A 21 -4.18 46.10 12.90
N GLY A 22 -4.08 46.17 11.56
CA GLY A 22 -3.35 47.23 10.83
C GLY A 22 -2.93 46.87 9.38
N GLN A 23 -3.56 47.48 8.37
CA GLN A 23 -3.27 47.41 6.90
C GLN A 23 -2.68 48.77 6.42
N PRO A 24 -1.79 48.88 5.40
CA PRO A 24 -2.21 49.29 4.03
C PRO A 24 -1.28 48.70 2.91
N PRO A 25 -1.25 49.18 1.64
CA PRO A 25 -1.72 48.40 0.48
C PRO A 25 -0.62 48.09 -0.56
N GLY A 26 -0.85 47.08 -1.40
CA GLY A 26 0.02 46.76 -2.54
C GLY A 26 -0.77 46.17 -3.69
N SER A 27 -1.19 47.04 -4.59
CA SER A 27 -1.82 46.74 -5.88
C SER A 27 -0.99 45.79 -6.73
N GLY A 28 -1.66 44.89 -7.47
CA GLY A 28 -1.02 44.12 -8.51
C GLY A 28 -1.85 42.96 -9.02
N SER A 29 -2.93 43.24 -9.74
CA SER A 29 -3.48 42.27 -10.69
C SER A 29 -2.41 41.96 -11.74
N SER A 30 -2.10 40.69 -11.95
CA SER A 30 -1.79 40.16 -13.27
C SER A 30 -2.18 38.69 -13.31
N GLN A 31 -3.23 38.47 -14.08
CA GLN A 31 -3.81 37.21 -14.47
C GLN A 31 -2.90 36.47 -15.45
N THR A 32 -2.94 35.13 -15.37
CA THR A 32 -3.09 34.24 -16.53
C THR A 32 -1.86 33.55 -17.15
N THR A 33 -2.01 32.22 -17.13
CA THR A 33 -1.42 31.14 -17.96
C THR A 33 0.02 30.70 -17.65
N VAL A 34 0.11 29.70 -16.76
CA VAL A 34 1.09 28.63 -16.94
C VAL A 34 0.32 27.38 -17.37
N THR A 35 0.52 26.96 -18.61
CA THR A 35 0.20 25.63 -19.09
C THR A 35 0.93 24.62 -18.21
N GLN A 36 0.26 24.06 -17.22
CA GLN A 36 0.78 22.92 -16.49
C GLN A 36 0.62 21.70 -17.39
N THR A 37 1.70 21.35 -18.08
CA THR A 37 1.90 19.97 -18.50
C THR A 37 1.96 19.13 -17.23
N VAL A 38 0.84 18.51 -16.87
CA VAL A 38 0.84 17.40 -15.92
C VAL A 38 1.52 16.25 -16.64
N THR A 39 2.85 16.19 -16.52
CA THR A 39 3.55 14.92 -16.66
C THR A 39 3.13 14.11 -15.46
N GLU A 40 2.12 13.27 -15.68
CA GLU A 40 1.77 12.13 -14.83
C GLU A 40 3.04 11.30 -14.65
N THR A 41 3.81 11.63 -13.62
CA THR A 41 4.82 10.74 -13.09
C THR A 41 4.03 9.64 -12.43
N ALA A 42 3.79 8.58 -13.21
CA ALA A 42 3.37 7.29 -12.74
C ALA A 42 4.06 7.05 -11.38
N GLY A 43 3.23 6.94 -10.33
CA GLY A 43 3.70 6.57 -9.00
C GLY A 43 4.60 5.35 -9.12
N PRO A 44 5.58 5.19 -8.22
CA PRO A 44 6.61 4.17 -8.35
C PRO A 44 5.95 2.82 -8.63
N SER A 45 6.05 2.40 -9.89
CA SER A 45 5.90 1.02 -10.31
C SER A 45 6.85 0.28 -9.40
N ALA A 46 6.30 -0.44 -8.43
CA ALA A 46 7.07 -1.18 -7.46
C ALA A 46 8.03 -2.05 -8.28
N ALA A 47 9.32 -1.69 -8.21
CA ALA A 47 10.35 -2.49 -8.83
C ALA A 47 10.14 -3.93 -8.36
N PRO A 48 10.16 -4.93 -9.25
CA PRO A 48 9.96 -6.30 -8.85
C PRO A 48 10.95 -6.61 -7.73
N VAL A 49 10.42 -6.87 -6.54
CA VAL A 49 11.22 -7.45 -5.46
C VAL A 49 11.86 -8.71 -6.02
N PRO A 50 13.14 -8.98 -5.71
CA PRO A 50 13.85 -10.11 -6.30
C PRO A 50 12.97 -11.36 -6.16
N SER A 51 12.65 -11.99 -7.29
CA SER A 51 12.02 -13.31 -7.31
C SER A 51 13.02 -14.23 -6.64
N ALA A 52 12.89 -14.38 -5.31
CA ALA A 52 13.83 -15.14 -4.52
C ALA A 52 13.86 -16.53 -5.13
N GLU A 53 14.98 -16.90 -5.76
CA GLU A 53 15.23 -18.22 -6.31
C GLU A 53 14.92 -19.22 -5.20
N GLY A 54 13.80 -19.91 -5.33
CA GLY A 54 13.29 -20.72 -4.24
C GLY A 54 12.34 -21.78 -4.74
N ASP A 55 12.33 -22.90 -4.04
CA ASP A 55 11.69 -24.13 -4.48
C ASP A 55 10.20 -24.21 -4.14
N ILE A 56 9.62 -23.16 -3.57
CA ILE A 56 8.20 -23.13 -3.20
C ILE A 56 7.38 -22.57 -4.35
N VAL A 57 6.41 -23.35 -4.80
CA VAL A 57 5.46 -22.93 -5.83
C VAL A 57 4.31 -22.16 -5.18
N VAL A 58 4.06 -20.94 -5.64
CA VAL A 58 2.96 -20.11 -5.14
C VAL A 58 1.62 -20.74 -5.57
N PRO A 59 0.74 -21.12 -4.63
CA PRO A 59 -0.57 -21.68 -4.95
C PRO A 59 -1.51 -20.63 -5.54
N ASP A 60 -2.44 -21.05 -6.40
CA ASP A 60 -3.56 -20.20 -6.83
C ASP A 60 -4.59 -20.08 -5.70
N VAL A 61 -4.88 -18.86 -5.28
CA VAL A 61 -5.92 -18.54 -4.28
C VAL A 61 -6.99 -17.60 -4.82
N SER A 62 -7.00 -17.34 -6.13
CA SER A 62 -7.98 -16.46 -6.76
C SER A 62 -9.41 -16.96 -6.51
N GLY A 63 -10.31 -16.04 -6.14
CA GLY A 63 -11.71 -16.36 -5.81
C GLY A 63 -11.93 -17.06 -4.46
N MET A 64 -10.86 -17.45 -3.74
CA MET A 64 -11.01 -18.02 -2.40
C MET A 64 -11.44 -16.97 -1.38
N ASN A 65 -12.06 -17.43 -0.30
CA ASN A 65 -12.20 -16.63 0.89
C ASN A 65 -10.82 -16.26 1.49
N HIS A 66 -10.69 -15.07 2.09
CA HIS A 66 -9.40 -14.57 2.56
C HIS A 66 -8.73 -15.49 3.58
N GLN A 67 -9.48 -16.09 4.50
CA GLN A 67 -8.92 -17.03 5.48
C GLN A 67 -8.40 -18.31 4.82
N ASP A 68 -9.13 -18.87 3.84
CA ASP A 68 -8.71 -20.10 3.16
C ASP A 68 -7.50 -19.85 2.26
N ALA A 69 -7.43 -18.66 1.65
CA ALA A 69 -6.27 -18.22 0.91
C ALA A 69 -5.01 -18.16 1.80
N GLN A 70 -5.10 -17.55 2.99
CA GLN A 70 -4.00 -17.51 3.95
C GLN A 70 -3.59 -18.92 4.38
N ASN A 71 -4.56 -19.78 4.72
CA ASN A 71 -4.30 -21.16 5.10
C ASN A 71 -3.57 -21.94 3.99
N LYS A 72 -3.99 -21.75 2.73
CA LYS A 72 -3.37 -22.40 1.58
C LYS A 72 -1.93 -21.92 1.33
N MET A 73 -1.68 -20.61 1.47
CA MET A 73 -0.33 -20.06 1.38
C MET A 73 0.59 -20.58 2.48
N GLN A 74 0.10 -20.60 3.72
CA GLN A 74 0.86 -21.10 4.88
C GLN A 74 1.13 -22.60 4.78
N ALA A 75 0.17 -23.39 4.28
CA ALA A 75 0.37 -24.81 4.01
C ALA A 75 1.45 -25.07 2.95
N ALA A 76 1.66 -24.13 2.02
CA ALA A 76 2.78 -24.17 1.05
C ALA A 76 4.11 -23.68 1.66
N GLY A 77 4.12 -23.19 2.90
CA GLY A 77 5.31 -22.66 3.57
C GLY A 77 5.56 -21.17 3.32
N LEU A 78 4.56 -20.43 2.85
CA LEU A 78 4.61 -18.99 2.61
C LEU A 78 3.89 -18.26 3.74
N TYR A 79 4.66 -17.61 4.62
CA TYR A 79 4.13 -16.98 5.83
C TYR A 79 4.16 -15.45 5.80
N ASN A 80 4.96 -14.85 4.90
CA ASN A 80 5.06 -13.41 4.77
C ASN A 80 3.94 -12.90 3.86
N LEU A 81 2.73 -12.85 4.38
CA LEU A 81 1.54 -12.42 3.64
C LEU A 81 1.30 -10.93 3.86
N ARG A 82 1.00 -10.21 2.77
CA ARG A 82 0.59 -8.82 2.77
C ARG A 82 -0.82 -8.72 2.24
N GLU A 83 -1.70 -8.05 2.95
CA GLU A 83 -3.11 -7.94 2.59
C GLU A 83 -3.41 -6.57 1.99
N VAL A 84 -4.15 -6.54 0.89
CA VAL A 84 -4.52 -5.29 0.19
C VAL A 84 -5.98 -5.32 -0.21
N ASP A 85 -6.72 -4.28 0.18
CA ASP A 85 -8.06 -4.01 -0.33
C ASP A 85 -7.97 -3.61 -1.80
N SER A 86 -8.41 -4.49 -2.69
CA SER A 86 -8.31 -4.29 -4.14
C SER A 86 -9.23 -3.18 -4.66
N THR A 87 -10.17 -2.70 -3.84
CA THR A 87 -11.02 -1.57 -4.19
C THR A 87 -10.34 -0.21 -3.95
N GLY A 88 -9.11 -0.19 -3.42
CA GLY A 88 -8.37 1.05 -3.12
C GLY A 88 -8.94 1.86 -1.94
N LYS A 89 -9.89 1.30 -1.17
CA LYS A 89 -10.51 1.98 -0.03
C LYS A 89 -9.67 1.88 1.26
N HIS A 90 -8.56 1.14 1.22
CA HIS A 90 -7.65 0.94 2.36
C HIS A 90 -8.34 0.46 3.64
N ARG A 91 -9.40 -0.36 3.50
CA ARG A 91 -10.13 -0.90 4.66
C ARG A 91 -9.31 -2.00 5.32
N ALA A 92 -9.43 -2.12 6.64
CA ALA A 92 -8.88 -3.24 7.39
C ALA A 92 -9.72 -4.51 7.20
N MET A 93 -9.07 -5.64 6.96
CA MET A 93 -9.72 -6.95 6.84
C MET A 93 -9.91 -7.57 8.23
N ILE A 94 -10.85 -7.03 9.02
CA ILE A 94 -11.05 -7.49 10.42
C ILE A 94 -11.73 -8.87 10.49
N LEU A 95 -12.58 -9.17 9.52
CA LEU A 95 -13.26 -10.46 9.42
C LEU A 95 -12.98 -11.06 8.04
N ASP A 96 -11.88 -11.82 7.93
CA ASP A 96 -11.38 -12.44 6.70
C ASP A 96 -12.46 -13.20 5.92
N ARG A 97 -13.40 -13.81 6.64
CA ARG A 97 -14.53 -14.54 6.06
C ARG A 97 -15.46 -13.65 5.20
N ASN A 98 -15.41 -12.33 5.36
CA ASN A 98 -16.17 -11.39 4.53
C ASN A 98 -15.43 -10.96 3.24
N TRP A 99 -14.19 -11.43 3.04
CA TRP A 99 -13.31 -10.99 1.96
C TRP A 99 -13.01 -12.13 0.99
N CYS A 100 -13.03 -11.81 -0.30
CA CYS A 100 -12.77 -12.74 -1.40
C CYS A 100 -11.58 -12.26 -2.22
N GLN A 101 -10.67 -13.18 -2.53
CA GLN A 101 -9.46 -12.90 -3.29
C GLN A 101 -9.80 -12.51 -4.73
N THR A 102 -9.34 -11.34 -5.14
CA THR A 102 -9.40 -10.85 -6.52
C THR A 102 -8.09 -11.07 -7.26
N GLY A 103 -7.01 -11.37 -6.54
CA GLY A 103 -5.72 -11.68 -7.15
C GLY A 103 -4.62 -11.84 -6.11
N GLN A 104 -3.41 -12.09 -6.61
CA GLN A 104 -2.21 -12.29 -5.81
C GLN A 104 -0.97 -11.84 -6.58
N ASP A 105 0.08 -11.48 -5.84
CA ASP A 105 1.41 -11.25 -6.38
C ASP A 105 2.47 -11.82 -5.43
N PRO A 106 3.44 -12.62 -5.90
CA PRO A 106 3.63 -13.13 -7.27
C PRO A 106 2.47 -14.01 -7.79
N LYS A 107 2.40 -14.16 -9.12
CA LYS A 107 1.35 -14.95 -9.79
C LYS A 107 1.36 -16.43 -9.36
N PRO A 108 0.22 -17.13 -9.44
CA PRO A 108 0.18 -18.56 -9.23
C PRO A 108 1.21 -19.31 -10.10
N GLY A 109 1.85 -20.33 -9.53
CA GLY A 109 2.89 -21.10 -10.21
C GLY A 109 4.28 -20.48 -10.17
N ALA A 110 4.43 -19.23 -9.72
CA ALA A 110 5.74 -18.64 -9.49
C ALA A 110 6.54 -19.44 -8.46
N LYS A 111 7.86 -19.50 -8.65
CA LYS A 111 8.80 -20.12 -7.72
C LYS A 111 9.43 -19.04 -6.85
N VAL A 112 9.29 -19.19 -5.54
CA VAL A 112 9.73 -18.19 -4.56
C VAL A 112 10.43 -18.84 -3.37
N GLY A 113 11.32 -18.08 -2.73
CA GLY A 113 11.92 -18.45 -1.45
C GLY A 113 10.94 -18.36 -0.28
N LYS A 114 11.25 -19.05 0.82
CA LYS A 114 10.44 -19.06 2.08
C LYS A 114 10.16 -17.67 2.65
N GLN A 115 11.04 -16.71 2.38
CA GLN A 115 10.94 -15.34 2.89
C GLN A 115 10.25 -14.38 1.92
N ALA A 116 9.83 -14.84 0.74
CA ALA A 116 9.15 -13.99 -0.23
C ALA A 116 7.85 -13.43 0.36
N VAL A 117 7.64 -12.14 0.14
CA VAL A 117 6.38 -11.49 0.51
C VAL A 117 5.35 -11.77 -0.56
N ILE A 118 4.21 -12.33 -0.17
CA ILE A 118 3.08 -12.59 -1.05
C ILE A 118 1.99 -11.58 -0.76
N THR A 119 1.65 -10.73 -1.72
CA THR A 119 0.51 -9.82 -1.63
C THR A 119 -0.77 -10.54 -2.04
N LEU A 120 -1.76 -10.54 -1.16
CA LEU A 120 -3.11 -11.03 -1.37
C LEU A 120 -4.05 -9.84 -1.56
N TYR A 121 -4.67 -9.75 -2.73
CA TYR A 121 -5.62 -8.69 -3.07
C TYR A 121 -7.03 -9.21 -2.87
N ALA A 122 -7.82 -8.55 -2.03
CA ALA A 122 -9.19 -8.97 -1.76
C ALA A 122 -10.17 -7.79 -1.74
N ARG A 123 -11.44 -8.09 -2.01
CA ARG A 123 -12.57 -7.18 -1.79
C ARG A 123 -13.63 -7.88 -0.94
N LYS A 124 -14.60 -7.14 -0.39
CA LYS A 124 -15.76 -7.77 0.24
C LYS A 124 -16.47 -8.68 -0.77
N CYS A 125 -16.81 -9.90 -0.36
CA CYS A 125 -17.37 -10.91 -1.26
C CYS A 125 -18.70 -10.49 -1.92
N ASP A 126 -19.48 -9.64 -1.24
CA ASP A 126 -20.74 -9.09 -1.75
C ASP A 126 -20.54 -7.94 -2.78
N GLU A 127 -19.34 -7.38 -2.85
CA GLU A 127 -18.99 -6.25 -3.74
C GLU A 127 -18.52 -6.79 -5.10
N HIS A 128 -19.11 -6.31 -6.21
CA HIS A 128 -18.86 -6.80 -7.57
C HIS A 128 -17.99 -5.84 -8.40
#